data_AF-A0A7R9R8T6-F1
#
_entry.id   AF-A0A7R9R8T6-F1
#
_cell.length_a   1.000
_cell.length_b   1.000
_cell.length_c   1.000
_cell.angle_alpha   90.00
_cell.angle_beta   90.00
_cell.angle_gamma   90.00
#
_symmetry.space_group_name_H-M   'P 1'
#
loop_
_entity.id
_entity.type
_entity.pdbx_description
1 polymer ?
#
loop_
_entity_poly.entity_id
_entity_poly.type
_entity_poly.pdbx_seq_one_letter_code
_entity_poly.pdbx_strand_id
1 'polypeptide(L)'
;MVVVIDYFDTVVLGGLLHDIGKLKQRAGVRERHQVLSKRFVEVLQLPAEIHRELLLELVERHHDRVDRPESLRLSQLSGYRKKLAQIVAEADHLSSGEREPDASEDAKRAASASFS
;
A
#
# COMPACT_ATOMS: atom_id res chain seq x y z
N MET A 1 29.80 1.24 14.90
CA MET A 1 28.53 0.53 15.17
C MET A 1 28.05 -0.04 13.85
N VAL A 2 27.95 -1.36 13.73
CA VAL A 2 27.38 -1.99 12.52
C VAL A 2 25.87 -2.01 12.72
N VAL A 3 25.13 -1.32 11.87
CA VAL A 3 23.66 -1.37 11.87
C VAL A 3 23.25 -2.61 11.07
N VAL A 4 22.51 -3.50 11.71
CA VAL A 4 21.93 -4.68 11.04
C VAL A 4 20.59 -4.25 10.45
N ILE A 5 20.43 -4.45 9.15
CA ILE A 5 19.18 -4.12 8.47
C ILE A 5 18.12 -5.18 8.81
N ASP A 6 16.97 -4.72 9.27
CA ASP A 6 15.82 -5.55 9.56
C ASP A 6 14.84 -5.56 8.39
N TYR A 7 14.91 -6.63 7.60
CA TYR A 7 13.99 -6.86 6.49
C TYR A 7 12.58 -7.24 6.94
N PHE A 8 12.44 -7.89 8.11
CA PHE A 8 11.14 -8.29 8.63
C PHE A 8 10.35 -7.05 9.04
N ASP A 9 10.93 -6.19 9.87
CA ASP A 9 10.29 -4.93 10.30
C ASP A 9 10.04 -4.00 9.12
N THR A 10 10.92 -3.99 8.12
CA THR A 10 10.70 -3.25 6.87
C THR A 10 9.45 -3.74 6.13
N VAL A 11 9.23 -5.05 6.06
CA VAL A 11 8.04 -5.65 5.42
C VAL A 11 6.79 -5.38 6.24
N VAL A 12 6.87 -5.48 7.57
CA VAL A 12 5.75 -5.15 8.48
C VAL A 12 5.33 -3.70 8.28
N LEU A 13 6.28 -2.76 8.25
CA LEU A 13 6.00 -1.34 7.97
C LEU A 13 5.43 -1.15 6.55
N GLY A 14 5.94 -1.89 5.56
CA GLY A 14 5.38 -1.89 4.21
C GLY A 14 3.91 -2.29 4.19
N GLY A 15 3.55 -3.38 4.88
CA GLY A 15 2.17 -3.83 5.03
C GLY A 15 1.27 -2.83 5.77
N LEU A 16 1.77 -2.15 6.80
CA LEU A 16 1.01 -1.14 7.52
C LEU A 16 0.79 0.14 6.72
N LEU A 17 1.78 0.54 5.91
CA LEU A 17 1.82 1.86 5.27
C LEU A 17 1.46 1.84 3.78
N HIS A 18 1.32 0.68 3.13
CA HIS A 18 1.06 0.59 1.67
C HIS A 18 -0.12 1.48 1.23
N ASP A 19 -1.16 1.56 2.07
CA ASP A 19 -2.39 2.28 1.79
C ASP A 19 -2.56 3.61 2.52
N ILE A 20 -1.55 4.10 3.25
CA ILE A 20 -1.66 5.34 4.05
C ILE A 20 -2.05 6.56 3.19
N GLY A 21 -1.65 6.57 1.91
CA GLY A 21 -2.05 7.57 0.94
C GLY A 21 -3.57 7.68 0.70
N LYS A 22 -4.36 6.64 1.01
CA LYS A 22 -5.83 6.70 0.94
C LYS A 22 -6.41 7.76 1.87
N LEU A 23 -5.76 8.09 2.99
CA LEU A 23 -6.17 9.18 3.88
C LEU A 23 -6.13 10.54 3.16
N LYS A 24 -5.04 10.80 2.43
CA LYS A 24 -4.88 12.03 1.64
C LYS A 24 -5.85 12.08 0.45
N GLN A 25 -6.10 10.94 -0.20
CA GLN A 25 -7.13 10.87 -1.25
C GLN A 25 -8.53 11.24 -0.70
N ARG A 26 -8.89 10.71 0.47
CA ARG A 26 -10.17 11.03 1.14
C ARG A 26 -10.27 12.49 1.57
N ALA A 27 -9.14 13.14 1.85
CA ALA A 27 -9.06 14.58 2.12
C ALA A 27 -9.11 15.47 0.85
N GLY A 28 -9.27 14.88 -0.34
CA GLY A 28 -9.45 15.61 -1.61
C GLY A 28 -8.19 15.75 -2.47
N VAL A 29 -7.06 15.16 -2.07
CA VAL A 29 -5.83 15.20 -2.88
C VAL A 29 -5.99 14.28 -4.11
N ARG A 30 -5.96 14.87 -5.30
CA ARG A 30 -6.09 14.15 -6.58
C ARG A 30 -4.74 13.61 -7.04
N GLU A 31 -4.33 12.50 -6.44
CA GLU A 31 -3.14 11.73 -6.83
C GLU A 31 -3.35 10.26 -6.47
N ARG A 32 -2.61 9.33 -7.07
CA ARG A 32 -2.66 7.90 -6.71
C ARG A 32 -2.19 7.68 -5.28
N HIS A 33 -2.90 6.86 -4.49
CA HIS A 33 -2.53 6.62 -3.09
C HIS A 33 -1.13 6.01 -2.95
N GLN A 34 -0.63 5.23 -3.90
CA GLN A 34 0.75 4.70 -3.88
C GLN A 34 1.79 5.82 -3.85
N VAL A 35 1.63 6.81 -4.72
CA VAL A 35 2.51 7.99 -4.79
C VAL A 35 2.40 8.79 -3.49
N LEU A 36 1.19 8.92 -2.94
CA LEU A 36 0.96 9.61 -1.67
C LEU A 36 1.53 8.85 -0.47
N SER A 37 1.47 7.51 -0.46
CA SER A 37 2.07 6.63 0.56
C SER A 37 3.59 6.75 0.53
N LYS A 38 4.20 6.69 -0.66
CA LYS A 38 5.64 6.92 -0.82
C LYS A 38 6.06 8.29 -0.31
N ARG A 39 5.42 9.37 -0.76
CA ARG A 39 5.70 10.74 -0.28
C ARG A 39 5.54 10.88 1.23
N PHE A 40 4.61 10.13 1.83
CA PHE A 40 4.47 10.10 3.28
C PHE A 40 5.69 9.44 3.93
N VAL A 41 6.15 8.28 3.43
CA VAL A 41 7.34 7.59 3.95
C VAL A 41 8.64 8.38 3.73
N GLU A 42 8.77 9.09 2.61
CA GLU A 42 9.95 9.92 2.28
C GLU A 42 10.27 10.94 3.39
N VAL A 43 9.24 11.49 4.05
CA VAL A 43 9.41 12.50 5.10
C VAL A 43 9.51 11.91 6.52
N LEU A 44 9.35 10.60 6.69
CA LEU A 44 9.46 9.96 8.00
C LEU A 44 10.91 9.83 8.45
N GLN A 45 11.14 10.13 9.73
CA GLN A 45 12.33 9.70 10.45
C GLN A 45 12.13 8.24 10.84
N LEU A 46 12.90 7.35 10.21
CA LEU A 46 12.83 5.92 10.44
C LEU A 46 14.05 5.48 11.27
N PRO A 47 13.92 4.43 12.10
CA PRO A 47 15.07 3.77 12.71
C PRO A 47 16.11 3.37 11.65
N ALA A 48 17.39 3.36 12.04
CA ALA A 48 18.49 3.10 11.12
C ALA A 48 18.46 1.66 10.53
N GLU A 49 17.80 0.76 11.25
CA GLU A 49 17.63 -0.65 10.94
C GLU A 49 16.62 -0.87 9.80
N ILE A 50 15.72 0.10 9.54
CA ILE A 50 14.73 -0.01 8.48
C ILE A 50 15.38 0.23 7.12
N HIS A 51 15.18 -0.72 6.20
CA HIS A 51 15.66 -0.58 4.83
C HIS A 51 14.78 0.41 4.06
N ARG A 52 15.11 1.71 4.13
CA ARG A 52 14.30 2.80 3.56
C ARG A 52 13.93 2.58 2.08
N GLU A 53 14.88 2.25 1.22
CA GLU A 53 14.59 2.06 -0.21
C GLU A 53 13.59 0.93 -0.47
N LEU A 54 13.76 -0.20 0.23
CA LEU A 54 12.83 -1.31 0.16
C LEU A 54 11.46 -0.87 0.66
N LEU A 55 11.37 -0.17 1.79
CA LEU A 55 10.08 0.33 2.28
C LEU A 55 9.37 1.22 1.25
N LEU A 56 10.11 2.13 0.60
CA LEU A 56 9.58 3.00 -0.46
C LEU A 56 9.04 2.17 -1.64
N GLU A 57 9.75 1.11 -2.05
CA GLU A 57 9.27 0.19 -3.09
C GLU A 57 8.02 -0.57 -2.65
N LEU A 58 7.99 -1.08 -1.41
CA LEU A 58 6.85 -1.85 -0.88
C LEU A 58 5.57 -1.01 -0.85
N VAL A 59 5.64 0.27 -0.45
CA VAL A 59 4.46 1.14 -0.39
C VAL A 59 4.05 1.75 -1.74
N GLU A 60 4.98 1.79 -2.70
CA GLU A 60 4.72 2.33 -4.05
C GLU A 60 4.23 1.23 -5.01
N ARG A 61 4.74 0.00 -4.86
CA ARG A 61 4.65 -1.07 -5.88
C ARG A 61 4.00 -2.36 -5.36
N HIS A 62 2.88 -2.25 -4.66
CA HIS A 62 2.10 -3.40 -4.17
C HIS A 62 0.93 -3.82 -5.07
N HIS A 63 0.79 -3.22 -6.27
CA HIS A 63 -0.19 -3.68 -7.27
C HIS A 63 0.48 -3.88 -8.63
N ASP A 64 -0.03 -4.85 -9.40
CA ASP A 64 0.55 -5.23 -10.70
C ASP A 64 -0.41 -5.08 -11.89
N ARG A 65 -1.33 -4.10 -11.82
CA ARG A 65 -2.31 -3.91 -12.89
C ARG A 65 -1.70 -3.24 -14.13
N VAL A 66 -2.09 -3.73 -15.31
CA VAL A 66 -1.58 -3.28 -16.63
C VAL A 66 -2.01 -1.85 -16.98
N ASP A 67 -3.05 -1.32 -16.35
CA ASP A 67 -3.50 0.07 -16.52
C ASP A 67 -2.64 1.09 -15.74
N ARG A 68 -1.62 0.62 -15.00
CA ARG A 68 -0.73 1.46 -14.21
C ARG A 68 0.57 1.78 -14.95
N PRO A 69 1.18 2.95 -14.69
CA PRO A 69 2.54 3.25 -15.12
C PRO A 69 3.49 2.11 -14.71
N GLU A 70 4.37 1.72 -15.62
CA GLU A 70 5.32 0.63 -15.40
C GLU A 70 6.15 0.83 -14.11
N SER A 71 6.54 2.08 -13.83
CA SER A 71 7.28 2.46 -12.61
C SER A 71 6.58 2.16 -11.27
N LEU A 72 5.26 1.90 -11.30
CA LEU A 72 4.45 1.56 -10.13
C LEU A 72 4.10 0.08 -10.06
N ARG A 73 4.54 -0.73 -11.02
CA ARG A 73 4.19 -2.14 -11.10
C ARG A 73 5.14 -2.99 -10.27
N LEU A 74 4.56 -3.92 -9.52
CA LEU A 74 5.31 -4.93 -8.79
C LEU A 74 6.20 -5.77 -9.72
N SER A 75 5.74 -6.05 -10.94
CA SER A 75 6.46 -6.85 -11.94
C SER A 75 7.85 -6.31 -12.30
N GLN A 76 8.09 -5.01 -12.10
CA GLN A 76 9.38 -4.36 -12.38
C GLN A 76 10.43 -4.58 -11.29
N LEU A 77 10.05 -5.13 -10.14
CA LEU A 77 11.01 -5.53 -9.11
C LEU A 77 11.67 -6.86 -9.50
N SER A 78 12.88 -7.09 -9.00
CA SER A 78 13.63 -8.32 -9.21
C SER A 78 14.18 -8.89 -7.90
N GLY A 79 14.61 -10.14 -7.93
CA GLY A 79 15.26 -10.80 -6.79
C GLY A 79 14.40 -10.87 -5.53
N TYR A 80 15.04 -10.64 -4.37
CA TYR A 80 14.36 -10.71 -3.08
C TYR A 80 13.33 -9.58 -2.90
N ARG A 81 13.60 -8.38 -3.44
CA ARG A 81 12.69 -7.22 -3.35
C ARG A 81 11.32 -7.53 -3.95
N LYS A 82 11.30 -8.21 -5.11
CA LYS A 82 10.06 -8.71 -5.71
C LYS A 82 9.31 -9.67 -4.79
N LYS A 83 10.02 -10.63 -4.19
CA LYS A 83 9.39 -11.61 -3.26
C LYS A 83 8.76 -10.91 -2.05
N LEU A 84 9.44 -9.91 -1.48
CA LEU A 84 8.92 -9.16 -0.34
C LEU A 84 7.71 -8.29 -0.74
N ALA A 85 7.73 -7.65 -1.91
CA ALA A 85 6.59 -6.93 -2.44
C ALA A 85 5.39 -7.86 -2.71
N GLN A 86 5.62 -9.09 -3.16
CA GLN A 86 4.58 -10.10 -3.34
C GLN A 86 3.92 -10.48 -2.02
N ILE A 87 4.68 -10.58 -0.92
CA ILE A 87 4.11 -10.83 0.41
C ILE A 87 3.14 -9.71 0.81
N VAL A 88 3.54 -8.45 0.62
CA VAL A 88 2.67 -7.30 0.93
C VAL A 88 1.42 -7.29 0.04
N ALA A 89 1.59 -7.55 -1.26
CA ALA A 89 0.47 -7.60 -2.20
C ALA A 89 -0.52 -8.74 -1.90
N GLU A 90 -0.01 -9.91 -1.53
CA GLU A 90 -0.84 -11.05 -1.14
C GLU A 90 -1.58 -10.77 0.18
N ALA A 91 -0.91 -10.14 1.15
CA ALA A 91 -1.55 -9.74 2.40
C ALA A 91 -2.69 -8.72 2.19
N ASP A 92 -2.51 -7.74 1.29
CA ASP A 92 -3.59 -6.82 0.87
C ASP A 92 -4.74 -7.59 0.22
N HIS A 93 -4.44 -8.53 -0.68
CA HIS A 93 -5.45 -9.34 -1.34
C HIS A 93 -6.27 -10.17 -0.34
N LEU A 94 -5.61 -10.91 0.55
CA LEU A 94 -6.26 -11.72 1.59
C LEU A 94 -7.13 -10.85 2.51
N SER A 95 -6.61 -9.71 2.97
CA SER A 95 -7.36 -8.77 3.82
C SER A 95 -8.56 -8.12 3.11
N SER A 96 -8.51 -8.01 1.77
CA SER A 96 -9.63 -7.55 0.97
C SER A 96 -10.72 -8.62 0.78
N GLY A 97 -10.33 -9.89 0.71
CA GLY A 97 -11.21 -11.05 0.49
C GLY A 97 -11.90 -11.58 1.74
N GLU A 98 -11.32 -11.36 2.93
CA GLU A 98 -11.95 -11.66 4.22
C GLU A 98 -13.09 -10.70 4.60
N ARG A 99 -13.31 -9.66 3.78
CA ARG A 99 -14.53 -8.87 3.86
C ARG A 99 -15.66 -9.73 3.31
N GLU A 100 -16.43 -10.38 4.18
CA GLU A 100 -17.80 -10.76 3.83
C GLU A 100 -18.45 -9.56 3.11
N PRO A 101 -19.30 -9.77 2.09
CA PRO A 101 -19.96 -8.67 1.40
C PRO A 101 -20.73 -7.86 2.44
N ASP A 102 -20.10 -6.76 2.84
CA ASP A 102 -20.54 -5.93 3.93
C ASP A 102 -21.92 -5.40 3.50
N ALA A 103 -22.92 -5.53 4.38
CA ALA A 103 -24.28 -5.01 4.19
C ALA A 103 -24.34 -3.48 3.94
N SER A 104 -23.18 -2.84 3.76
CA SER A 104 -22.97 -1.45 3.37
C SER A 104 -23.28 -1.15 1.89
N GLU A 105 -23.34 -2.15 1.00
CA GLU A 105 -23.90 -1.96 -0.36
C GLU A 105 -25.41 -1.67 -0.28
N ASP A 106 -26.11 -2.22 0.72
CA ASP A 106 -27.52 -1.90 0.99
C ASP A 106 -27.68 -0.53 1.66
N ALA A 107 -26.71 -0.09 2.49
CA ALA A 107 -26.74 1.25 3.09
C ALA A 107 -26.58 2.39 2.06
N LYS A 108 -25.77 2.19 1.01
CA LYS A 108 -25.65 3.15 -0.10
C LYS A 108 -26.86 3.15 -1.02
N ARG A 109 -27.49 1.99 -1.26
CA ARG A 109 -28.75 1.89 -2.02
C ARG A 109 -29.95 2.47 -1.27
N ALA A 110 -30.02 2.27 0.05
CA ALA A 110 -31.09 2.82 0.89
C ALA A 110 -31.06 4.37 0.94
N ALA A 111 -29.88 4.99 0.96
CA ALA A 111 -29.75 6.45 0.93
C ALA A 111 -30.17 7.08 -0.42
N SER A 112 -30.09 6.34 -1.53
CA SER A 112 -30.54 6.79 -2.85
C SER A 112 -32.03 6.55 -3.13
N ALA A 113 -32.70 5.69 -2.37
CA ALA A 113 -34.10 5.33 -2.58
C ALA A 113 -35.09 6.21 -1.79
N SER A 114 -34.62 7.15 -0.98
CA SER A 114 -35.48 8.09 -0.21
C SER A 114 -35.68 9.46 -0.88
N PHE A 115 -35.17 9.66 -2.09
CA PHE A 115 -35.33 10.89 -2.88
C PHE A 115 -35.73 10.60 -4.33
N SER A 116 -36.72 9.73 -4.52
CA SER A 116 -37.40 9.54 -5.81
C SER A 116 -38.89 9.38 -5.58
#